data_AF-A0A9P9P4F9-F1
#
_entry.id   AF-A0A9P9P4F9-F1
#
_cell.length_a   1.000
_cell.length_b   1.000
_cell.length_c   1.000
_cell.angle_alpha   90.00
_cell.angle_beta   90.00
_cell.angle_gamma   90.00
#
_symmetry.space_group_name_H-M   'P 1'
#
loop_
_entity.id
_entity.type
_entity.pdbx_description
1 polymer ?
#
loop_
_entity_poly.entity_id
_entity_poly.type
_entity_poly.pdbx_seq_one_letter_code
_entity_poly.pdbx_strand_id
1 'polypeptide(L)'
;MSQGFQETVAELELTDLARDGNARVKILEWQKLVLGKRLAIADRTGTGVETETPDLKQMLAVVSRRAGVLGQEGQAIHDLQSELDVGRVTAESYPQEAEHVGWLEEELVEVKKQLQQEQVATRDLEESLKTARDAMQRNIKLTSALKGELEQPRQRMKYYSSKGRETRGDETGLGRLEKISSPYIKNLKSTKAKVDKRLEASKNQVTGLEKDLEAARQSIKARKRDLASLKLEIDDEDERIRLLKAQLFETNRLIQLEKEKEKLEAEQMEIQAALVGARASSSPDLGELMQREAQVDASLSQVEEKMVATVLDGMRHAEYRVRFESSKTGRQTGVNYVLVEDLEKEFEDLVVEKGGVRRYYCNKWKEEKVLHDDGNIFVLEFKGC
;
A
#
# COMPACT_ATOMS: atom_id res chain seq x y z
N MET A 1 5.27 24.40 39.92
CA MET A 1 5.72 23.51 41.02
C MET A 1 5.87 22.08 40.49
N SER A 2 6.89 21.83 39.66
CA SER A 2 7.28 20.47 39.25
C SER A 2 8.75 20.49 38.83
N GLN A 3 9.63 20.45 39.82
CA GLN A 3 11.05 20.17 39.67
C GLN A 3 11.40 19.24 40.82
N GLY A 4 11.83 18.01 40.50
CA GLY A 4 12.27 17.04 41.50
C GLY A 4 11.73 15.64 41.22
N PHE A 5 12.22 14.98 40.16
CA PHE A 5 12.10 13.53 39.99
C PHE A 5 13.08 12.97 38.94
N GLN A 6 14.33 13.46 38.91
CA GLN A 6 15.34 12.93 37.97
C GLN A 6 16.72 12.59 38.57
N GLU A 7 16.92 12.66 39.89
CA GLU A 7 18.26 12.43 40.48
C GLU A 7 18.44 11.12 41.26
N THR A 8 17.44 10.23 41.33
CA THR A 8 17.53 9.00 42.16
C THR A 8 17.66 7.67 41.39
N VAL A 9 17.70 7.67 40.05
CA VAL A 9 17.80 6.42 39.27
C VAL A 9 19.26 6.03 38.97
N ALA A 10 20.21 6.98 39.01
CA ALA A 10 21.60 6.71 38.65
C ALA A 10 22.46 6.04 39.77
N GLU A 11 22.00 6.00 41.02
CA GLU A 11 22.75 5.39 42.12
C GLU A 11 22.38 3.92 42.41
N LEU A 12 21.31 3.38 41.81
CA LEU A 12 20.87 2.00 42.04
C LEU A 12 21.47 0.97 41.08
N GLU A 13 22.04 1.37 39.95
CA GLU A 13 22.57 0.43 38.94
C GLU A 13 24.04 0.00 39.18
N LEU A 14 24.78 0.66 40.07
CA LEU A 14 26.18 0.32 40.36
C LEU A 14 26.33 -0.78 41.43
N THR A 15 25.29 -1.06 42.21
CA THR A 15 25.33 -2.09 43.26
C THR A 15 24.97 -3.49 42.78
N ASP A 16 24.27 -3.65 41.67
CA ASP A 16 23.84 -4.96 41.17
C ASP A 16 24.89 -5.69 40.31
N LEU A 17 25.89 -4.97 39.78
CA LEU A 17 27.04 -5.57 39.10
C LEU A 17 27.99 -6.34 40.04
N ALA A 18 27.90 -6.13 41.35
CA ALA A 18 28.74 -6.83 42.34
C ALA A 18 28.20 -8.23 42.72
N ARG A 19 26.98 -8.58 42.31
CA ARG A 19 26.33 -9.87 42.63
C ARG A 19 26.34 -10.88 41.49
N ASP A 20 26.73 -10.47 40.29
CA ASP A 20 26.85 -11.38 39.16
C ASP A 20 28.13 -12.23 39.31
N GLY A 21 27.96 -13.49 39.72
CA GLY A 21 29.04 -14.47 39.78
C GLY A 21 29.76 -14.64 38.45
N ASN A 22 29.12 -14.28 37.33
CA ASN A 22 29.68 -14.33 35.98
C ASN A 22 30.70 -13.21 35.73
N ALA A 23 30.57 -12.05 36.36
CA ALA A 23 31.54 -10.95 36.25
C ALA A 23 32.88 -11.34 36.89
N ARG A 24 32.87 -12.08 38.00
CA ARG A 24 34.07 -12.60 38.65
C ARG A 24 34.81 -13.64 37.79
N VAL A 25 34.06 -14.51 37.10
CA VAL A 25 34.63 -15.50 36.17
C VAL A 25 35.29 -14.81 34.98
N LYS A 26 34.64 -13.79 34.41
CA LYS A 26 35.18 -12.98 33.30
C LYS A 26 36.44 -12.19 33.67
N ILE A 27 36.56 -11.74 34.93
CA ILE A 27 37.78 -11.06 35.44
C ILE A 27 38.95 -12.04 35.58
N LEU A 28 38.69 -13.27 36.04
CA LEU A 28 39.72 -14.31 36.18
C LEU A 28 40.18 -14.88 34.83
N GLU A 29 39.29 -15.00 33.85
CA GLU A 29 39.69 -15.31 32.46
C GLU A 29 40.54 -14.21 31.83
N TRP A 30 40.27 -12.94 32.19
CA TRP A 30 41.04 -11.79 31.73
C TRP A 30 42.51 -11.82 32.15
N GLN A 31 42.80 -12.33 33.35
CA GLN A 31 44.17 -12.47 33.85
C GLN A 31 44.97 -13.54 33.08
N LYS A 32 44.31 -14.50 32.43
CA LYS A 32 44.98 -15.58 31.68
C LYS A 32 45.47 -15.15 30.27
N LEU A 33 44.94 -14.06 29.71
CA LEU A 33 45.21 -13.62 28.34
C LEU A 33 46.39 -12.62 28.20
N VAL A 34 46.99 -12.16 29.30
CA VAL A 34 48.14 -11.24 29.28
C VAL A 34 49.44 -12.04 29.26
N LEU A 35 49.89 -12.43 28.07
CA LEU A 35 51.15 -13.16 27.86
C LEU A 35 52.38 -12.23 27.98
N GLY A 36 53.04 -12.31 29.14
CA GLY A 36 54.50 -12.28 29.29
C GLY A 36 55.30 -11.05 28.85
N LYS A 37 55.81 -10.28 29.83
CA LYS A 37 57.21 -9.84 29.93
C LYS A 37 57.50 -9.42 31.38
N ARG A 38 58.48 -10.09 32.00
CA ARG A 38 58.86 -9.95 33.41
C ARG A 38 59.73 -8.70 33.60
N LEU A 39 59.34 -7.82 34.51
CA LEU A 39 60.17 -6.73 35.01
C LEU A 39 60.44 -7.00 36.50
N ALA A 40 61.71 -7.23 36.83
CA ALA A 40 62.18 -7.34 38.21
C ALA A 40 62.60 -5.95 38.70
N ILE A 41 61.96 -5.44 39.76
CA ILE A 41 62.47 -4.32 40.53
C ILE A 41 62.82 -4.87 41.91
N ALA A 42 64.11 -4.84 42.25
CA ALA A 42 64.63 -5.30 43.53
C ALA A 42 64.65 -4.14 44.54
N ASP A 43 64.11 -4.38 45.73
CA ASP A 43 64.41 -3.57 46.91
C ASP A 43 65.47 -4.26 47.79
N ARG A 44 66.06 -3.47 48.69
CA ARG A 44 67.28 -3.79 49.44
C ARG A 44 67.09 -4.80 50.58
N THR A 45 65.95 -5.48 50.69
CA THR A 45 65.62 -6.34 51.84
C THR A 45 65.33 -7.81 51.54
N GLY A 46 65.47 -8.27 50.29
CA GLY A 46 65.77 -9.69 50.01
C GLY A 46 64.67 -10.72 50.31
N THR A 47 63.43 -10.33 50.60
CA THR A 47 62.27 -11.23 50.60
C THR A 47 61.25 -10.73 49.59
N GLY A 48 61.41 -11.19 48.35
CA GLY A 48 60.50 -10.92 47.25
C GLY A 48 59.19 -11.65 47.45
N VAL A 49 58.14 -10.90 47.81
CA VAL A 49 56.75 -11.34 47.68
C VAL A 49 56.32 -10.96 46.26
N GLU A 50 56.10 -11.97 45.41
CA GLU A 50 55.57 -11.80 44.06
C GLU A 50 54.14 -11.24 44.15
N THR A 51 53.99 -9.92 44.09
CA THR A 51 52.68 -9.30 43.86
C THR A 51 52.44 -9.26 42.36
N GLU A 52 51.62 -10.21 41.89
CA GLU A 52 51.14 -10.42 40.53
C GLU A 52 50.36 -9.20 39.98
N THR A 53 51.01 -8.05 39.82
CA THR A 53 50.36 -6.85 39.33
C THR A 53 50.76 -6.64 37.87
N PRO A 54 49.84 -6.88 36.90
CA PRO A 54 50.16 -6.72 35.48
C PRO A 54 50.55 -5.28 35.14
N ASP A 55 51.39 -5.12 34.11
CA ASP A 55 51.85 -3.82 33.60
C ASP A 55 50.64 -2.92 33.30
N LEU A 56 50.52 -1.83 34.08
CA LEU A 56 49.42 -0.86 34.01
C LEU A 56 49.21 -0.34 32.58
N LYS A 57 50.28 -0.26 31.79
CA LYS A 57 50.27 0.20 30.40
C LYS A 57 49.56 -0.78 29.47
N GLN A 58 49.73 -2.09 29.70
CA GLN A 58 49.02 -3.13 28.96
C GLN A 58 47.55 -3.20 29.37
N MET A 59 47.25 -3.09 30.67
CA MET A 59 45.86 -2.99 31.15
C MET A 59 45.13 -1.81 30.52
N LEU A 60 45.73 -0.62 30.48
CA LEU A 60 45.14 0.55 29.81
C LEU A 60 44.92 0.29 28.31
N ALA A 61 45.86 -0.33 27.61
CA ALA A 61 45.74 -0.60 26.18
C ALA A 61 44.63 -1.60 25.83
N VAL A 62 44.33 -2.55 26.73
CA VAL A 62 43.22 -3.48 26.54
C VAL A 62 41.89 -2.81 26.93
N VAL A 63 41.86 -2.01 28.00
CA VAL A 63 40.67 -1.22 28.38
C VAL A 63 40.30 -0.23 27.28
N SER A 64 41.27 0.49 26.69
CA SER A 64 41.01 1.43 25.58
C SER A 64 40.50 0.73 24.33
N ARG A 65 41.02 -0.46 23.99
CA ARG A 65 40.50 -1.24 22.86
C ARG A 65 39.06 -1.70 23.09
N ARG A 66 38.73 -2.11 24.32
CA ARG A 66 37.39 -2.57 24.67
C ARG A 66 36.39 -1.43 24.78
N ALA A 67 36.81 -0.26 25.25
CA ALA A 67 36.01 0.95 25.20
C ALA A 67 35.68 1.36 23.76
N GLY A 68 36.61 1.16 22.81
CA GLY A 68 36.35 1.35 21.38
C GLY A 68 35.32 0.37 20.81
N VAL A 69 35.40 -0.91 21.18
CA VAL A 69 34.42 -1.94 20.77
C VAL A 69 33.04 -1.66 21.36
N LEU A 70 32.96 -1.34 22.65
CA LEU A 70 31.70 -0.96 23.31
C LEU A 70 31.09 0.31 22.70
N GLY A 71 31.91 1.26 22.23
CA GLY A 71 31.43 2.42 21.49
C GLY A 71 30.82 2.07 20.13
N GLN A 72 31.40 1.10 19.42
CA GLN A 72 30.86 0.60 18.15
C GLN A 72 29.57 -0.22 18.35
N GLU A 73 29.53 -1.06 19.37
CA GLU A 73 28.32 -1.82 19.77
C GLU A 73 27.20 -0.87 20.19
N GLY A 74 27.51 0.17 20.98
CA GLY A 74 26.54 1.20 21.35
C GLY A 74 25.96 1.95 20.14
N GLN A 75 26.79 2.24 19.14
CA GLN A 75 26.33 2.85 17.89
C GLN A 75 25.43 1.89 17.09
N ALA A 76 25.81 0.61 16.95
CA ALA A 76 25.01 -0.40 16.25
C ALA A 76 23.65 -0.64 16.93
N ILE A 77 23.59 -0.62 18.26
CA ILE A 77 22.33 -0.70 19.01
C ILE A 77 21.43 0.51 18.70
N HIS A 78 22.02 1.71 18.60
CA HIS A 78 21.27 2.92 18.28
C HIS A 78 20.74 2.92 16.84
N ASP A 79 21.51 2.37 15.90
CA ASP A 79 21.10 2.19 14.50
C ASP A 79 19.95 1.18 14.40
N LEU A 80 20.04 0.03 15.08
CA LEU A 80 18.94 -0.97 15.15
C LEU A 80 17.67 -0.42 15.82
N GLN A 81 17.81 0.40 16.87
CA GLN A 81 16.67 1.06 17.51
C GLN A 81 15.96 2.02 16.56
N SER A 82 16.74 2.78 15.75
CA SER A 82 16.15 3.70 14.78
C SER A 82 15.48 2.96 13.61
N GLU A 83 16.02 1.84 13.13
CA GLU A 83 15.32 0.97 12.17
C GLU A 83 14.02 0.38 12.76
N LEU A 84 14.04 -0.04 14.03
CA LEU A 84 12.88 -0.60 14.71
C LEU A 84 11.79 0.46 14.94
N ASP A 85 12.17 1.70 15.25
CA ASP A 85 11.24 2.83 15.34
C ASP A 85 10.62 3.17 13.98
N VAL A 86 11.39 3.15 12.88
CA VAL A 86 10.86 3.32 11.52
C VAL A 86 9.88 2.19 11.20
N GLY A 87 10.25 0.94 11.45
CA GLY A 87 9.36 -0.21 11.25
C GLY A 87 8.08 -0.12 12.08
N ARG A 88 8.14 0.38 13.32
CA ARG A 88 6.97 0.61 14.17
C ARG A 88 6.05 1.68 13.58
N VAL A 89 6.60 2.82 13.12
CA VAL A 89 5.82 3.90 12.49
C VAL A 89 5.15 3.40 11.21
N THR A 90 5.86 2.63 10.38
CA THR A 90 5.26 2.01 9.19
C THR A 90 4.17 1.01 9.57
N ALA A 91 4.39 0.21 10.62
CA ALA A 91 3.39 -0.75 11.10
C ALA A 91 2.11 -0.05 11.63
N GLU A 92 2.26 1.09 12.31
CA GLU A 92 1.17 1.94 12.80
C GLU A 92 0.41 2.66 11.66
N SER A 93 1.00 2.77 10.47
CA SER A 93 0.32 3.33 9.28
C SER A 93 -0.68 2.36 8.65
N TYR A 94 -0.47 1.03 8.75
CA TYR A 94 -1.39 0.04 8.16
C TYR A 94 -2.84 0.11 8.67
N PRO A 95 -3.10 0.27 9.99
CA PRO A 95 -4.46 0.50 10.48
C PRO A 95 -5.12 1.71 9.84
N GLN A 96 -4.37 2.80 9.64
CA GLN A 96 -4.89 4.03 9.05
C GLN A 96 -5.23 3.86 7.57
N GLU A 97 -4.41 3.11 6.83
CA GLU A 97 -4.68 2.75 5.43
C GLU A 97 -5.90 1.82 5.32
N ALA A 98 -6.03 0.85 6.22
CA ALA A 98 -7.20 -0.02 6.27
C ALA A 98 -8.49 0.76 6.62
N GLU A 99 -8.41 1.74 7.53
CA GLU A 99 -9.52 2.65 7.82
C GLU A 99 -9.88 3.51 6.59
N HIS A 100 -8.89 3.98 5.83
CA HIS A 100 -9.11 4.74 4.60
C HIS A 100 -9.81 3.89 3.52
N VAL A 101 -9.37 2.65 3.31
CA VAL A 101 -10.05 1.71 2.38
C VAL A 101 -11.48 1.43 2.84
N GLY A 102 -11.70 1.20 4.13
CA GLY A 102 -13.05 1.01 4.67
C GLY A 102 -13.96 2.22 4.42
N TRP A 103 -13.43 3.45 4.55
CA TRP A 103 -14.15 4.67 4.24
C TRP A 103 -14.49 4.79 2.74
N LEU A 104 -13.55 4.48 1.84
CA LEU A 104 -13.78 4.47 0.39
C LEU A 104 -14.82 3.42 -0.03
N GLU A 105 -14.82 2.24 0.60
CA GLU A 105 -15.83 1.20 0.36
C GLU A 105 -17.24 1.68 0.76
N GLU A 106 -17.37 2.34 1.91
CA GLU A 106 -18.63 2.93 2.36
C GLU A 106 -19.12 4.03 1.39
N GLU A 107 -18.23 4.92 0.96
CA GLU A 107 -18.54 5.97 -0.01
C GLU A 107 -18.99 5.35 -1.34
N LEU A 108 -18.32 4.31 -1.82
CA LEU A 108 -18.69 3.59 -3.04
C LEU A 108 -20.08 2.93 -2.93
N VAL A 109 -20.44 2.38 -1.77
CA VAL A 109 -21.78 1.84 -1.51
C VAL A 109 -22.84 2.94 -1.57
N GLU A 110 -22.57 4.10 -0.96
CA GLU A 110 -23.51 5.22 -0.97
C GLU A 110 -23.66 5.82 -2.38
N VAL A 111 -22.57 6.00 -3.13
CA VAL A 111 -22.63 6.46 -4.54
C VAL A 111 -23.41 5.48 -5.42
N LYS A 112 -23.22 4.15 -5.23
CA LYS A 112 -24.01 3.13 -5.94
C LYS A 112 -25.50 3.24 -5.65
N LYS A 113 -25.86 3.45 -4.38
CA LYS A 113 -27.26 3.63 -3.95
C LYS A 113 -27.86 4.91 -4.56
N GLN A 114 -27.13 6.02 -4.55
CA GLN A 114 -27.58 7.26 -5.18
C GLN A 114 -27.74 7.10 -6.70
N LEU A 115 -26.82 6.39 -7.36
CA LEU A 115 -26.92 6.07 -8.78
C LEU A 115 -28.17 5.23 -9.10
N GLN A 116 -28.50 4.24 -8.25
CA GLN A 116 -29.72 3.47 -8.40
C GLN A 116 -30.98 4.34 -8.23
N GLN A 117 -30.99 5.23 -7.25
CA GLN A 117 -32.10 6.18 -7.05
C GLN A 117 -32.28 7.11 -8.26
N GLU A 118 -31.20 7.67 -8.80
CA GLU A 118 -31.27 8.50 -10.02
C GLU A 118 -31.73 7.71 -11.25
N GLN A 119 -31.34 6.43 -11.38
CA GLN A 119 -31.83 5.57 -12.47
C GLN A 119 -33.33 5.30 -12.36
N VAL A 120 -33.86 5.16 -11.14
CA VAL A 120 -35.31 5.05 -10.91
C VAL A 120 -35.99 6.37 -11.26
N ALA A 121 -35.50 7.50 -10.76
CA ALA A 121 -36.04 8.83 -11.08
C ALA A 121 -36.03 9.12 -12.59
N THR A 122 -34.97 8.69 -13.31
CA THR A 122 -34.88 8.82 -14.76
C THR A 122 -35.95 7.99 -15.46
N ARG A 123 -36.22 6.75 -15.00
CA ARG A 123 -37.30 5.92 -15.54
C ARG A 123 -38.68 6.55 -15.30
N ASP A 124 -38.92 7.08 -14.11
CA ASP A 124 -40.18 7.75 -13.77
C ASP A 124 -40.39 9.02 -14.62
N LEU A 125 -39.33 9.79 -14.88
CA LEU A 125 -39.36 10.92 -15.81
C LEU A 125 -39.65 10.48 -17.25
N GLU A 126 -39.03 9.40 -17.74
CA GLU A 126 -39.29 8.85 -19.07
C GLU A 126 -40.75 8.40 -19.23
N GLU A 127 -41.32 7.76 -18.21
CA GLU A 127 -42.73 7.35 -18.20
C GLU A 127 -43.69 8.56 -18.14
N SER A 128 -43.37 9.56 -17.32
CA SER A 128 -44.11 10.82 -17.24
C SER A 128 -44.10 11.56 -18.58
N LEU A 129 -42.94 11.59 -19.24
CA LEU A 129 -42.76 12.22 -20.54
C LEU A 129 -43.55 11.47 -21.63
N LYS A 130 -43.54 10.13 -21.62
CA LYS A 130 -44.37 9.30 -22.50
C LYS A 130 -45.86 9.62 -22.33
N THR A 131 -46.34 9.66 -21.08
CA THR A 131 -47.73 10.00 -20.77
C THR A 131 -48.11 11.41 -21.24
N ALA A 132 -47.21 12.39 -21.04
CA ALA A 132 -47.41 13.76 -21.50
C ALA A 132 -47.46 13.86 -23.04
N ARG A 133 -46.59 13.13 -23.76
CA ARG A 133 -46.62 13.05 -25.23
C ARG A 133 -47.92 12.43 -25.75
N ASP A 134 -48.39 11.34 -25.13
CA ASP A 134 -49.66 10.72 -25.50
C ASP A 134 -50.84 11.68 -25.29
N ALA A 135 -50.86 12.41 -24.17
CA ALA A 135 -51.88 13.43 -23.90
C ALA A 135 -51.83 14.58 -24.91
N MET A 136 -50.63 15.07 -25.24
CA MET A 136 -50.41 16.08 -26.27
C MET A 136 -50.95 15.62 -27.63
N GLN A 137 -50.66 14.37 -28.02
CA GLN A 137 -51.09 13.83 -29.30
C GLN A 137 -52.61 13.63 -29.38
N ARG A 138 -53.27 13.26 -28.27
CA ARG A 138 -54.75 13.26 -28.17
C ARG A 138 -55.31 14.67 -28.34
N ASN A 139 -54.72 15.67 -27.69
CA ASN A 139 -55.15 17.07 -27.84
C ASN A 139 -54.98 17.56 -29.29
N ILE A 140 -53.88 17.22 -29.96
CA ILE A 140 -53.67 17.56 -31.39
C ILE A 140 -54.78 16.96 -32.27
N LYS A 141 -55.10 15.67 -32.08
CA LYS A 141 -56.19 14.99 -32.81
C LYS A 141 -57.56 15.63 -32.52
N LEU A 142 -57.81 16.02 -31.27
CA LEU A 142 -59.07 16.67 -30.89
C LEU A 142 -59.18 18.09 -31.46
N THR A 143 -58.10 18.87 -31.47
CA THR A 143 -58.06 20.19 -32.10
C THR A 143 -58.28 20.09 -33.61
N SER A 144 -57.69 19.10 -34.29
CA SER A 144 -57.90 18.91 -35.73
C SER A 144 -59.34 18.50 -36.06
N ALA A 145 -59.95 17.62 -35.25
CA ALA A 145 -61.36 17.25 -35.37
C ALA A 145 -62.29 18.46 -35.16
N LEU A 146 -62.11 19.22 -34.08
CA LEU A 146 -62.90 20.44 -33.82
C LEU A 146 -62.73 21.49 -34.92
N LYS A 147 -61.54 21.59 -35.53
CA LYS A 147 -61.32 22.48 -36.68
C LYS A 147 -62.15 22.04 -37.89
N GLY A 148 -62.21 20.73 -38.16
CA GLY A 148 -63.05 20.17 -39.23
C GLY A 148 -64.55 20.38 -38.95
N GLU A 149 -65.00 20.10 -37.73
CA GLU A 149 -66.38 20.31 -37.29
C GLU A 149 -66.80 21.78 -37.32
N LEU A 150 -65.89 22.72 -37.04
CA LEU A 150 -66.17 24.16 -37.13
C LEU A 150 -66.27 24.65 -38.57
N GLU A 151 -65.55 24.02 -39.50
CA GLU A 151 -65.50 24.47 -40.90
C GLU A 151 -66.77 24.09 -41.66
N GLN A 152 -67.40 22.94 -41.35
CA GLN A 152 -68.69 22.54 -41.95
C GLN A 152 -69.84 23.56 -41.75
N PRO A 153 -70.21 23.98 -40.53
CA PRO A 153 -71.25 24.98 -40.31
C PRO A 153 -70.84 26.36 -40.82
N ARG A 154 -69.54 26.70 -40.83
CA ARG A 154 -69.06 27.93 -41.48
C ARG A 154 -69.33 27.92 -42.98
N GLN A 155 -69.02 26.82 -43.66
CA GLN A 155 -69.30 26.66 -45.09
C GLN A 155 -70.81 26.67 -45.36
N ARG A 156 -71.60 25.94 -44.55
CA ARG A 156 -73.07 25.97 -44.64
C ARG A 156 -73.63 27.38 -44.45
N MET A 157 -73.18 28.13 -43.44
CA MET A 157 -73.60 29.52 -43.27
C MET A 157 -73.21 30.38 -44.46
N LYS A 158 -71.99 30.28 -45.00
CA LYS A 158 -71.59 31.02 -46.20
C LYS A 158 -72.48 30.69 -47.41
N TYR A 159 -72.84 29.42 -47.58
CA TYR A 159 -73.76 28.96 -48.63
C TYR A 159 -75.18 29.54 -48.45
N TYR A 160 -75.75 29.47 -47.24
CA TYR A 160 -77.07 30.04 -46.97
C TYR A 160 -77.10 31.57 -47.01
N SER A 161 -76.04 32.25 -46.59
CA SER A 161 -75.90 33.71 -46.70
C SER A 161 -75.75 34.18 -48.14
N SER A 162 -75.15 33.38 -49.03
CA SER A 162 -75.10 33.69 -50.47
C SER A 162 -76.45 33.44 -51.14
N LYS A 163 -77.12 32.32 -50.83
CA LYS A 163 -78.45 31.98 -51.35
C LYS A 163 -79.58 32.90 -50.83
N GLY A 164 -79.49 33.35 -49.59
CA GLY A 164 -80.43 34.29 -48.97
C GLY A 164 -80.39 35.71 -49.55
N ARG A 165 -79.29 36.11 -50.21
CA ARG A 165 -79.23 37.35 -50.98
C ARG A 165 -79.99 37.26 -52.31
N GLU A 166 -80.19 36.05 -52.85
CA GLU A 166 -80.96 35.83 -54.09
C GLU A 166 -82.48 35.74 -53.84
N THR A 167 -82.92 35.31 -52.66
CA THR A 167 -84.35 35.14 -52.34
C THR A 167 -84.78 36.12 -51.24
N ARG A 168 -85.28 37.30 -51.64
CA ARG A 168 -85.71 38.42 -50.76
C ARG A 168 -86.95 38.15 -49.88
N GLY A 169 -87.33 36.88 -49.66
CA GLY A 169 -88.62 36.49 -49.04
C GLY A 169 -88.59 35.63 -47.77
N ASP A 170 -87.49 34.93 -47.45
CA ASP A 170 -87.43 33.97 -46.33
C ASP A 170 -86.44 34.38 -45.21
N GLU A 171 -86.47 35.66 -44.81
CA GLU A 171 -85.64 36.18 -43.71
C GLU A 171 -85.90 35.46 -42.37
N THR A 172 -87.10 34.93 -42.16
CA THR A 172 -87.50 34.18 -40.96
C THR A 172 -86.83 32.82 -40.84
N GLY A 173 -86.51 32.15 -41.95
CA GLY A 173 -85.83 30.85 -41.95
C GLY A 173 -84.35 30.96 -41.60
N LEU A 174 -83.67 31.93 -42.20
CA LEU A 174 -82.25 32.22 -41.95
C LEU A 174 -82.03 32.71 -40.52
N GLY A 175 -82.89 33.61 -40.02
CA GLY A 175 -82.80 34.09 -38.64
C GLY A 175 -83.04 32.99 -37.60
N ARG A 176 -83.90 31.99 -37.89
CA ARG A 176 -84.08 30.81 -37.02
C ARG A 176 -82.85 29.90 -37.05
N LEU A 177 -82.29 29.65 -38.23
CA LEU A 177 -81.10 28.82 -38.38
C LEU A 177 -79.91 29.43 -37.65
N GLU A 178 -79.71 30.75 -37.77
CA GLU A 178 -78.67 31.49 -37.07
C GLU A 178 -78.86 31.45 -35.55
N LYS A 179 -80.09 31.61 -35.05
CA LYS A 179 -80.41 31.46 -33.63
C LYS A 179 -80.09 30.07 -33.09
N ILE A 180 -80.24 29.02 -33.90
CA ILE A 180 -79.93 27.64 -33.51
C ILE A 180 -78.44 27.35 -33.63
N SER A 181 -77.77 27.81 -34.69
CA SER A 181 -76.35 27.52 -34.94
C SER A 181 -75.39 28.40 -34.13
N SER A 182 -75.79 29.62 -33.77
CA SER A 182 -74.92 30.57 -33.06
C SER A 182 -74.46 30.08 -31.68
N PRO A 183 -75.32 29.54 -30.79
CA PRO A 183 -74.90 28.94 -29.52
C PRO A 183 -73.92 27.77 -29.71
N TYR A 184 -74.19 26.91 -30.71
CA TYR A 184 -73.32 25.77 -31.01
C TYR A 184 -71.92 26.20 -31.49
N ILE A 185 -71.84 27.18 -32.40
CA ILE A 185 -70.57 27.75 -32.86
C ILE A 185 -69.82 28.46 -31.72
N LYS A 186 -70.53 29.16 -30.84
CA LYS A 186 -69.94 29.81 -29.66
C LYS A 186 -69.35 28.77 -28.70
N ASN A 187 -70.06 27.67 -28.46
CA ASN A 187 -69.56 26.56 -27.65
C ASN A 187 -68.34 25.89 -28.28
N LEU A 188 -68.37 25.57 -29.59
CA LEU A 188 -67.21 25.00 -30.28
C LEU A 188 -65.98 25.90 -30.22
N LYS A 189 -66.13 27.21 -30.40
CA LYS A 189 -65.04 28.19 -30.25
C LYS A 189 -64.47 28.21 -28.84
N SER A 190 -65.34 28.19 -27.82
CA SER A 190 -64.94 28.13 -26.40
C SER A 190 -64.17 26.84 -26.09
N THR A 191 -64.68 25.69 -26.54
CA THR A 191 -64.02 24.40 -26.37
C THR A 191 -62.66 24.37 -27.07
N LYS A 192 -62.58 24.87 -28.32
CA LYS A 192 -61.32 24.98 -29.04
C LYS A 192 -60.29 25.83 -28.27
N ALA A 193 -60.68 27.01 -27.78
CA ALA A 193 -59.79 27.88 -27.00
C ALA A 193 -59.28 27.20 -25.72
N LYS A 194 -60.13 26.43 -25.03
CA LYS A 194 -59.72 25.63 -23.86
C LYS A 194 -58.71 24.54 -24.23
N VAL A 195 -58.91 23.85 -25.35
CA VAL A 195 -58.01 22.79 -25.83
C VAL A 195 -56.66 23.39 -26.27
N ASP A 196 -56.67 24.51 -26.99
CA ASP A 196 -55.44 25.21 -27.40
C ASP A 196 -54.63 25.64 -26.17
N LYS A 197 -55.29 26.14 -25.10
CA LYS A 197 -54.62 26.46 -23.83
C LYS A 197 -54.01 25.22 -23.16
N ARG A 198 -54.71 24.08 -23.16
CA ARG A 198 -54.20 22.81 -22.64
C ARG A 198 -53.03 22.29 -23.47
N LEU A 199 -53.08 22.47 -24.79
CA LEU A 199 -52.01 22.06 -25.70
C LEU A 199 -50.73 22.86 -25.42
N GLU A 200 -50.82 24.18 -25.26
CA GLU A 200 -49.64 24.99 -24.92
C GLU A 200 -49.08 24.68 -23.53
N ALA A 201 -49.94 24.46 -22.54
CA ALA A 201 -49.49 24.02 -21.21
C ALA A 201 -48.75 22.66 -21.30
N SER A 202 -49.29 21.72 -22.09
CA SER A 202 -48.67 20.40 -22.29
C SER A 202 -47.34 20.49 -23.05
N LYS A 203 -47.21 21.37 -24.05
CA LYS A 203 -45.94 21.61 -24.74
C LYS A 203 -44.88 22.11 -23.77
N ASN A 204 -45.20 23.11 -22.95
CA ASN A 204 -44.27 23.66 -21.97
C ASN A 204 -43.82 22.59 -20.96
N GLN A 205 -44.75 21.74 -20.50
CA GLN A 205 -44.41 20.62 -19.62
C GLN A 205 -43.46 19.61 -20.29
N VAL A 206 -43.73 19.21 -21.54
CA VAL A 206 -42.84 18.30 -22.29
C VAL A 206 -41.45 18.91 -22.44
N THR A 207 -41.34 20.19 -22.80
CA THR A 207 -40.03 20.85 -22.94
C THR A 207 -39.29 20.98 -21.60
N GLY A 208 -40.00 21.10 -20.48
CA GLY A 208 -39.40 21.09 -19.14
C GLY A 208 -38.83 19.72 -18.80
N LEU A 209 -39.66 18.67 -18.92
CA LEU A 209 -39.25 17.29 -18.66
C LEU A 209 -38.10 16.84 -19.56
N GLU A 210 -38.05 17.28 -20.82
CA GLU A 210 -36.93 16.99 -21.73
C GLU A 210 -35.61 17.60 -21.23
N LYS A 211 -35.64 18.81 -20.66
CA LYS A 211 -34.44 19.43 -20.07
C LYS A 211 -34.00 18.70 -18.80
N ASP A 212 -34.95 18.36 -17.94
CA ASP A 212 -34.65 17.66 -16.68
C ASP A 212 -34.09 16.25 -16.96
N LEU A 213 -34.62 15.55 -17.96
CA LEU A 213 -34.11 14.25 -18.40
C LEU A 213 -32.68 14.35 -18.93
N GLU A 214 -32.37 15.36 -19.73
CA GLU A 214 -31.02 15.57 -20.26
C GLU A 214 -30.02 15.89 -19.14
N ALA A 215 -30.41 16.74 -18.18
CA ALA A 215 -29.60 17.03 -17.00
C ALA A 215 -29.35 15.77 -16.15
N ALA A 216 -30.38 14.95 -15.91
CA ALA A 216 -30.25 13.68 -15.19
C ALA A 216 -29.30 12.70 -15.91
N ARG A 217 -29.40 12.60 -17.24
CA ARG A 217 -28.49 11.76 -18.05
C ARG A 217 -27.04 12.22 -17.96
N GLN A 218 -26.79 13.53 -17.96
CA GLN A 218 -25.46 14.08 -17.79
C GLN A 218 -24.90 13.83 -16.38
N SER A 219 -25.73 13.99 -15.33
CA SER A 219 -25.38 13.65 -13.95
C SER A 219 -24.97 12.19 -13.82
N ILE A 220 -25.79 11.26 -14.33
CA ILE A 220 -25.50 9.82 -14.33
C ILE A 220 -24.20 9.51 -15.07
N LYS A 221 -23.92 10.19 -16.18
CA LYS A 221 -22.68 10.00 -16.94
C LYS A 221 -21.46 10.48 -16.17
N ALA A 222 -21.56 11.57 -15.40
CA ALA A 222 -20.48 12.04 -14.55
C ALA A 222 -20.18 11.04 -13.42
N ARG A 223 -21.21 10.66 -12.66
CA ARG A 223 -21.08 9.67 -11.55
C ARG A 223 -20.56 8.32 -11.99
N LYS A 224 -20.89 7.88 -13.21
CA LYS A 224 -20.31 6.65 -13.79
C LYS A 224 -18.80 6.75 -14.01
N ARG A 225 -18.26 7.93 -14.32
CA ARG A 225 -16.81 8.13 -14.44
C ARG A 225 -16.16 8.15 -13.05
N ASP A 226 -16.78 8.83 -12.10
CA ASP A 226 -16.27 8.91 -10.73
C ASP A 226 -16.20 7.50 -10.11
N LEU A 227 -17.25 6.67 -10.29
CA LEU A 227 -17.24 5.26 -9.88
C LEU A 227 -16.16 4.42 -10.58
N ALA A 228 -15.84 4.70 -11.83
CA ALA A 228 -14.77 3.99 -12.53
C ALA A 228 -13.39 4.39 -12.01
N SER A 229 -13.21 5.67 -11.64
CA SER A 229 -11.99 6.18 -11.02
C SER A 229 -11.78 5.59 -9.63
N LEU A 230 -12.79 5.64 -8.76
CA LEU A 230 -12.74 5.06 -7.42
C LEU A 230 -12.46 3.55 -7.45
N LYS A 231 -12.99 2.85 -8.45
CA LYS A 231 -12.70 1.41 -8.60
C LYS A 231 -11.21 1.16 -8.87
N LEU A 232 -10.58 1.94 -9.75
CA LEU A 232 -9.15 1.79 -10.03
C LEU A 232 -8.30 2.08 -8.80
N GLU A 233 -8.66 3.12 -8.04
CA GLU A 233 -7.97 3.48 -6.78
C GLU A 233 -8.07 2.37 -5.73
N ILE A 234 -9.25 1.73 -5.59
CA ILE A 234 -9.42 0.57 -4.72
C ILE A 234 -8.60 -0.63 -5.20
N ASP A 235 -8.60 -0.92 -6.51
CA ASP A 235 -7.84 -2.03 -7.09
C ASP A 235 -6.32 -1.83 -6.85
N ASP A 236 -5.82 -0.59 -6.95
CA ASP A 236 -4.42 -0.23 -6.66
C ASP A 236 -4.09 -0.37 -5.16
N GLU A 237 -4.97 0.07 -4.26
CA GLU A 237 -4.76 -0.01 -2.81
C GLU A 237 -4.85 -1.46 -2.29
N ASP A 238 -5.73 -2.29 -2.86
CA ASP A 238 -5.82 -3.73 -2.57
C ASP A 238 -4.51 -4.45 -2.92
N GLU A 239 -3.91 -4.09 -4.06
CA GLU A 239 -2.63 -4.64 -4.50
C GLU A 239 -1.48 -4.21 -3.57
N ARG A 240 -1.48 -2.94 -3.16
CA ARG A 240 -0.55 -2.41 -2.16
C ARG A 240 -0.67 -3.15 -0.82
N ILE A 241 -1.88 -3.35 -0.31
CA ILE A 241 -2.14 -4.13 0.91
C ILE A 241 -1.65 -5.58 0.76
N ARG A 242 -1.83 -6.19 -0.41
CA ARG A 242 -1.34 -7.56 -0.71
C ARG A 242 0.17 -7.65 -0.60
N LEU A 243 0.91 -6.69 -1.19
CA LEU A 243 2.37 -6.63 -1.11
C LEU A 243 2.85 -6.45 0.33
N LEU A 244 2.23 -5.53 1.07
CA LEU A 244 2.61 -5.23 2.46
C LEU A 244 2.36 -6.42 3.40
N LYS A 245 1.28 -7.18 3.19
CA LYS A 245 1.04 -8.45 3.91
C LYS A 245 2.13 -9.49 3.61
N ALA A 246 2.58 -9.59 2.37
CA ALA A 246 3.66 -10.51 1.99
C ALA A 246 5.00 -10.10 2.64
N GLN A 247 5.33 -8.80 2.64
CA GLN A 247 6.50 -8.27 3.33
C GLN A 247 6.48 -8.55 4.85
N LEU A 248 5.31 -8.35 5.49
CA LEU A 248 5.15 -8.64 6.92
C LEU A 248 5.33 -10.13 7.22
N PHE A 249 4.85 -11.01 6.34
CA PHE A 249 5.03 -12.45 6.48
C PHE A 249 6.53 -12.84 6.43
N GLU A 250 7.28 -12.35 5.44
CA GLU A 250 8.71 -12.64 5.34
C GLU A 250 9.52 -12.01 6.48
N THR A 251 9.16 -10.81 6.94
CA THR A 251 9.78 -10.19 8.12
C THR A 251 9.59 -11.06 9.38
N ASN A 252 8.38 -11.58 9.60
CA ASN A 252 8.11 -12.47 10.74
C ASN A 252 8.90 -13.78 10.65
N ARG A 253 9.06 -14.32 9.44
CA ARG A 253 9.88 -15.51 9.18
C ARG A 253 11.35 -15.23 9.48
N LEU A 254 11.88 -14.07 9.11
CA LEU A 254 13.25 -13.66 9.41
C LEU A 254 13.50 -13.56 10.93
N ILE A 255 12.57 -12.95 11.67
CA ILE A 255 12.64 -12.87 13.15
C ILE A 255 12.70 -14.28 13.77
N GLN A 256 11.96 -15.25 13.24
CA GLN A 256 12.03 -16.62 13.72
C GLN A 256 13.39 -17.27 13.44
N LEU A 257 13.93 -17.08 12.23
CA LEU A 257 15.24 -17.60 11.86
C LEU A 257 16.37 -16.99 12.70
N GLU A 258 16.29 -15.69 13.03
CA GLU A 258 17.28 -15.05 13.92
C GLU A 258 17.26 -15.70 15.32
N LYS A 259 16.08 -15.99 15.87
CA LYS A 259 15.96 -16.70 17.16
C LYS A 259 16.53 -18.11 17.10
N GLU A 260 16.33 -18.82 15.99
CA GLU A 260 16.89 -20.15 15.77
C GLU A 260 18.43 -20.08 15.68
N LYS A 261 18.97 -19.07 15.00
CA LYS A 261 20.39 -18.79 14.91
C LYS A 261 21.00 -18.48 16.28
N GLU A 262 20.43 -17.56 17.05
CA GLU A 262 20.90 -17.22 18.41
C GLU A 262 20.99 -18.46 19.31
N LYS A 263 20.00 -19.35 19.22
CA LYS A 263 20.00 -20.61 19.97
C LYS A 263 21.15 -21.54 19.55
N LEU A 264 21.37 -21.68 18.25
CA LEU A 264 22.46 -22.52 17.72
C LEU A 264 23.84 -21.94 18.03
N GLU A 265 24.00 -20.62 17.99
CA GLU A 265 25.24 -19.94 18.39
C GLU A 265 25.54 -20.16 19.88
N ALA A 266 24.53 -20.10 20.75
CA ALA A 266 24.68 -20.41 22.16
C ALA A 266 25.10 -21.88 22.39
N GLU A 267 24.49 -22.83 21.66
CA GLU A 267 24.86 -24.25 21.70
C GLU A 267 26.30 -24.48 21.21
N GLN A 268 26.70 -23.79 20.13
CA GLN A 268 28.06 -23.83 19.60
C GLN A 268 29.09 -23.36 20.65
N MET A 269 28.81 -22.25 21.34
CA MET A 269 29.67 -21.74 22.42
C MET A 269 29.79 -22.74 23.58
N GLU A 270 28.70 -23.41 23.96
CA GLU A 270 28.71 -24.44 25.01
C GLU A 270 29.57 -25.65 24.60
N ILE A 271 29.41 -26.13 23.36
CA ILE A 271 30.22 -27.24 22.81
C ILE A 271 31.70 -26.87 22.76
N GLN A 272 32.03 -25.66 22.31
CA GLN A 272 33.42 -25.18 22.27
C GLN A 272 34.05 -25.12 23.66
N ALA A 273 33.30 -24.64 24.66
CA ALA A 273 33.77 -24.64 26.05
C ALA A 273 34.01 -26.07 26.56
N ALA A 274 33.10 -27.01 26.28
CA ALA A 274 33.26 -28.42 26.62
C ALA A 274 34.46 -29.08 25.93
N LEU A 275 34.69 -28.77 24.64
CA LEU A 275 35.85 -29.26 23.87
C LEU A 275 37.18 -28.81 24.48
N VAL A 276 37.28 -27.54 24.89
CA VAL A 276 38.48 -27.04 25.58
C VAL A 276 38.73 -27.80 26.88
N GLY A 277 37.68 -28.05 27.67
CA GLY A 277 37.74 -28.85 28.89
C GLY A 277 38.18 -30.30 28.64
N ALA A 278 37.55 -30.97 27.66
CA ALA A 278 37.83 -32.36 27.29
C ALA A 278 39.26 -32.54 26.76
N ARG A 279 39.78 -31.59 25.97
CA ARG A 279 41.17 -31.59 25.50
C ARG A 279 42.16 -31.45 26.65
N ALA A 280 41.85 -30.65 27.66
CA ALA A 280 42.70 -30.50 28.84
C ALA A 280 42.73 -31.77 29.71
N SER A 281 41.61 -32.50 29.78
CA SER A 281 41.48 -33.72 30.60
C SER A 281 41.78 -35.02 29.86
N SER A 282 42.08 -34.97 28.55
CA SER A 282 42.22 -36.16 27.70
C SER A 282 41.00 -37.09 27.78
N SER A 283 39.79 -36.51 27.83
CA SER A 283 38.54 -37.25 27.95
C SER A 283 38.27 -38.15 26.72
N PRO A 284 37.74 -39.38 26.90
CA PRO A 284 37.31 -40.23 25.78
C PRO A 284 36.16 -39.64 24.96
N ASP A 285 35.41 -38.66 25.49
CA ASP A 285 34.21 -38.09 24.85
C ASP A 285 34.52 -37.06 23.75
N LEU A 286 35.80 -36.81 23.45
CA LEU A 286 36.23 -35.80 22.49
C LEU A 286 35.63 -36.01 21.09
N GLY A 287 35.49 -37.26 20.66
CA GLY A 287 34.93 -37.60 19.34
C GLY A 287 33.45 -37.20 19.21
N GLU A 288 32.65 -37.43 20.26
CA GLU A 288 31.22 -37.09 20.26
C GLU A 288 31.01 -35.57 20.25
N LEU A 289 31.83 -34.83 21.01
CA LEU A 289 31.79 -33.36 21.03
C LEU A 289 32.15 -32.75 19.67
N MET A 290 33.17 -33.29 18.99
CA MET A 290 33.54 -32.83 17.63
C MET A 290 32.44 -33.11 16.60
N GLN A 291 31.74 -34.24 16.73
CA GLN A 291 30.61 -34.55 15.86
C GLN A 291 29.44 -33.59 16.09
N ARG A 292 29.15 -33.25 17.36
CA ARG A 292 28.12 -32.26 17.70
C ARG A 292 28.46 -30.87 17.18
N GLU A 293 29.71 -30.42 17.32
CA GLU A 293 30.19 -29.13 16.77
C GLU A 293 29.92 -29.06 15.27
N ALA A 294 30.34 -30.08 14.51
CA ALA A 294 30.11 -30.13 13.07
C ALA A 294 28.62 -30.14 12.68
N GLN A 295 27.75 -30.75 13.49
CA GLN A 295 26.30 -30.75 13.26
C GLN A 295 25.68 -29.37 13.51
N VAL A 296 26.11 -28.67 14.56
CA VAL A 296 25.67 -27.31 14.86
C VAL A 296 26.15 -26.35 13.77
N ASP A 297 27.40 -26.48 13.33
CA ASP A 297 27.96 -25.67 12.23
C ASP A 297 27.17 -25.84 10.91
N ALA A 298 26.81 -27.08 10.58
CA ALA A 298 25.98 -27.37 9.41
C ALA A 298 24.57 -26.76 9.54
N SER A 299 23.98 -26.81 10.75
CA SER A 299 22.67 -26.24 11.03
C SER A 299 22.67 -24.71 10.97
N LEU A 300 23.70 -24.07 11.52
CA LEU A 300 23.91 -22.62 11.43
C LEU A 300 24.01 -22.18 9.97
N SER A 301 24.84 -22.87 9.18
CA SER A 301 24.99 -22.58 7.74
C SER A 301 23.66 -22.66 6.99
N GLN A 302 22.81 -23.65 7.33
CA GLN A 302 21.49 -23.80 6.72
C GLN A 302 20.50 -22.69 7.15
N VAL A 303 20.57 -22.24 8.40
CA VAL A 303 19.74 -21.12 8.88
C VAL A 303 20.15 -19.83 8.19
N GLU A 304 21.46 -19.55 8.06
CA GLU A 304 21.97 -18.38 7.34
C GLU A 304 21.52 -18.38 5.87
N GLU A 305 21.57 -19.52 5.18
CA GLU A 305 21.08 -19.65 3.80
C GLU A 305 19.58 -19.32 3.70
N LYS A 306 18.76 -19.84 4.62
CA LYS A 306 17.33 -19.53 4.68
C LYS A 306 17.06 -18.06 4.97
N MET A 307 17.86 -17.42 5.84
CA MET A 307 17.74 -16.00 6.13
C MET A 307 18.00 -15.17 4.88
N VAL A 308 19.05 -15.48 4.11
CA VAL A 308 19.33 -14.83 2.84
C VAL A 308 18.17 -14.97 1.86
N ALA A 309 17.64 -16.18 1.70
CA ALA A 309 16.48 -16.40 0.85
C ALA A 309 15.26 -15.56 1.28
N THR A 310 14.93 -15.57 2.57
CA THR A 310 13.81 -14.79 3.13
C THR A 310 14.01 -13.28 2.99
N VAL A 311 15.22 -12.76 3.15
CA VAL A 311 15.50 -11.34 2.91
C VAL A 311 15.27 -10.99 1.44
N LEU A 312 15.77 -11.82 0.51
CA LEU A 312 15.54 -11.61 -0.93
C LEU A 312 14.05 -11.63 -1.27
N ASP A 313 13.28 -12.55 -0.71
CA ASP A 313 11.82 -12.60 -0.91
C ASP A 313 11.12 -11.34 -0.37
N GLY A 314 11.50 -10.89 0.83
CA GLY A 314 11.00 -9.63 1.40
C GLY A 314 11.33 -8.42 0.51
N MET A 315 12.54 -8.38 -0.06
CA MET A 315 12.95 -7.32 -0.98
C MET A 315 12.18 -7.34 -2.31
N ARG A 316 11.86 -8.53 -2.85
CA ARG A 316 10.99 -8.67 -4.04
C ARG A 316 9.63 -8.05 -3.77
N HIS A 317 8.99 -8.39 -2.64
CA HIS A 317 7.68 -7.85 -2.27
C HIS A 317 7.67 -6.34 -2.00
N ALA A 318 8.82 -5.74 -1.69
CA ALA A 318 8.97 -4.30 -1.52
C ALA A 318 9.47 -3.58 -2.77
N GLU A 319 9.50 -4.27 -3.91
CA GLU A 319 9.91 -3.71 -5.21
C GLU A 319 11.28 -3.00 -5.14
N TYR A 320 12.19 -3.48 -4.27
CA TYR A 320 13.50 -2.87 -4.14
C TYR A 320 14.27 -2.97 -5.45
N ARG A 321 15.03 -1.90 -5.72
CA ARG A 321 15.98 -1.86 -6.83
C ARG A 321 17.38 -2.01 -6.30
N VAL A 322 18.13 -2.94 -6.88
CA VAL A 322 19.52 -3.19 -6.55
C VAL A 322 20.40 -2.43 -7.53
N ARG A 323 21.41 -1.77 -6.98
CA ARG A 323 22.41 -1.04 -7.75
C ARG A 323 23.48 -2.01 -8.24
N PHE A 324 23.64 -2.12 -9.55
CA PHE A 324 24.72 -2.85 -10.21
C PHE A 324 25.81 -1.89 -10.67
N GLU A 325 27.02 -2.08 -10.16
CA GLU A 325 28.22 -1.41 -10.66
C GLU A 325 29.14 -2.41 -11.35
N SER A 326 29.38 -2.19 -12.65
CA SER A 326 30.40 -2.92 -13.38
C SER A 326 31.75 -2.25 -13.20
N SER A 327 32.69 -2.93 -12.55
CA SER A 327 34.04 -2.42 -12.30
C SER A 327 34.97 -2.49 -13.54
N LYS A 328 34.45 -2.88 -14.72
CA LYS A 328 35.23 -3.57 -15.74
C LYS A 328 36.35 -2.75 -16.42
N THR A 329 36.49 -1.44 -16.22
CA THR A 329 37.54 -0.66 -16.91
C THR A 329 37.97 0.65 -16.23
N GLY A 330 38.26 0.71 -14.92
CA GLY A 330 38.93 1.90 -14.30
C GLY A 330 38.25 3.29 -14.52
N ARG A 331 37.05 3.30 -15.09
CA ARG A 331 36.16 4.41 -15.40
C ARG A 331 34.79 3.89 -15.00
N GLN A 332 34.21 4.47 -13.95
CA GLN A 332 32.82 4.22 -13.58
C GLN A 332 31.94 4.71 -14.72
N THR A 333 31.55 3.83 -15.64
CA THR A 333 30.64 4.16 -16.74
C THR A 333 29.44 3.21 -16.65
N GLY A 334 28.43 3.64 -15.90
CA GLY A 334 27.11 2.99 -15.83
C GLY A 334 26.81 2.41 -14.45
N VAL A 335 25.94 3.08 -13.71
CA VAL A 335 25.23 2.51 -12.57
C VAL A 335 23.86 2.09 -13.08
N ASN A 336 23.57 0.79 -13.08
CA ASN A 336 22.24 0.29 -13.45
C ASN A 336 21.45 -0.06 -12.18
N TYR A 337 20.16 0.22 -12.19
CA TYR A 337 19.24 -0.18 -11.13
C TYR A 337 18.34 -1.27 -11.70
N VAL A 338 18.36 -2.45 -11.08
CA VAL A 338 17.60 -3.63 -11.51
C VAL A 338 16.66 -4.03 -10.38
N LEU A 339 15.41 -4.37 -10.69
CA LEU A 339 14.49 -4.91 -9.69
C LEU A 339 15.01 -6.26 -9.18
N VAL A 340 14.82 -6.56 -7.89
CA VAL A 340 15.26 -7.85 -7.32
C VAL A 340 14.65 -9.05 -8.07
N GLU A 341 13.45 -8.91 -8.62
CA GLU A 341 12.79 -9.96 -9.41
C GLU A 341 13.50 -10.24 -10.74
N ASP A 342 14.08 -9.22 -11.36
CA ASP A 342 14.80 -9.33 -12.64
C ASP A 342 16.27 -9.74 -12.47
N LEU A 343 16.72 -9.82 -11.22
CA LEU A 343 18.13 -9.96 -10.86
C LEU A 343 18.69 -11.32 -11.30
N GLU A 344 17.90 -12.38 -11.21
CA GLU A 344 18.25 -13.71 -11.72
C GLU A 344 18.43 -13.70 -13.24
N LYS A 345 17.52 -13.04 -13.97
CA LYS A 345 17.57 -12.92 -15.41
C LYS A 345 18.79 -12.13 -15.87
N GLU A 346 19.10 -11.04 -15.17
CA GLU A 346 20.27 -10.21 -15.52
C GLU A 346 21.59 -10.96 -15.28
N PHE A 347 21.64 -11.83 -14.27
CA PHE A 347 22.75 -12.75 -14.10
C PHE A 347 22.82 -13.81 -15.21
N GLU A 348 21.70 -14.36 -15.66
CA GLU A 348 21.67 -15.29 -16.80
C GLU A 348 22.18 -14.64 -18.08
N ASP A 349 21.75 -13.41 -18.38
CA ASP A 349 22.19 -12.65 -19.55
C ASP A 349 23.71 -12.37 -19.51
N LEU A 350 24.25 -12.02 -18.33
CA LEU A 350 25.70 -11.85 -18.12
C LEU A 350 26.50 -13.15 -18.28
N VAL A 351 25.93 -14.30 -17.90
CA VAL A 351 26.55 -15.62 -18.03
C VAL A 351 26.64 -16.03 -19.51
N VAL A 352 25.59 -15.77 -20.29
CA VAL A 352 25.53 -16.10 -21.72
C VAL A 352 26.53 -15.26 -22.53
N GLU A 353 26.71 -13.99 -22.18
CA GLU A 353 27.62 -13.09 -22.90
C GLU A 353 29.11 -13.41 -22.70
N LYS A 354 29.52 -14.02 -21.57
CA LYS A 354 30.93 -14.05 -21.15
C LYS A 354 31.56 -15.42 -20.94
N GLY A 355 30.85 -16.51 -21.25
CA GLY A 355 31.44 -17.84 -21.31
C GLY A 355 31.93 -18.36 -19.97
N GLY A 356 30.98 -18.84 -19.14
CA GLY A 356 31.27 -19.62 -17.93
C GLY A 356 31.49 -18.77 -16.68
N VAL A 357 30.57 -18.89 -15.72
CA VAL A 357 30.66 -18.25 -14.39
C VAL A 357 30.46 -19.32 -13.33
N ARG A 358 31.30 -19.30 -12.30
CA ARG A 358 31.03 -20.01 -11.05
C ARG A 358 30.35 -19.03 -10.09
N ARG A 359 29.14 -19.34 -9.63
CA ARG A 359 28.50 -18.57 -8.55
C ARG A 359 29.23 -18.88 -7.24
N TYR A 360 29.68 -17.83 -6.56
CA TYR A 360 30.24 -17.92 -5.21
C TYR A 360 29.33 -17.12 -4.29
N TYR A 361 28.47 -17.82 -3.53
CA TYR A 361 27.72 -17.20 -2.45
C TYR A 361 28.68 -16.95 -1.29
N CYS A 362 28.86 -15.68 -0.90
CA CYS A 362 29.69 -15.30 0.25
C CYS A 362 28.76 -14.94 1.41
N ASN A 363 28.69 -15.79 2.44
CA ASN A 363 27.79 -15.65 3.60
C ASN A 363 28.05 -14.43 4.52
N LYS A 364 28.95 -13.50 4.14
CA LYS A 364 29.16 -12.25 4.89
C LYS A 364 28.49 -11.09 4.18
N TRP A 365 27.37 -10.66 4.76
CA TRP A 365 26.53 -9.49 4.44
C TRP A 365 27.25 -8.13 4.46
N LYS A 366 28.42 -8.03 3.82
CA LYS A 366 29.06 -6.74 3.52
C LYS A 366 29.46 -6.58 2.07
N GLU A 367 29.78 -7.66 1.34
CA GLU A 367 30.13 -7.58 -0.08
C GLU A 367 29.90 -8.94 -0.75
N GLU A 368 29.02 -9.02 -1.75
CA GLU A 368 29.02 -10.16 -2.67
C GLU A 368 30.05 -9.90 -3.78
N LYS A 369 31.00 -10.82 -3.93
CA LYS A 369 32.03 -10.78 -4.98
C LYS A 369 31.81 -11.93 -5.96
N VAL A 370 31.28 -11.63 -7.13
CA VAL A 370 31.22 -12.62 -8.23
C VAL A 370 32.55 -12.57 -8.97
N LEU A 371 33.31 -13.67 -8.89
CA LEU A 371 34.58 -13.87 -9.58
C LEU A 371 34.37 -14.63 -10.89
N HIS A 372 34.79 -14.03 -12.00
CA HIS A 372 34.88 -14.71 -13.29
C HIS A 372 36.30 -15.27 -13.56
N ASP A 373 36.38 -16.29 -14.42
CA ASP A 373 37.62 -16.91 -14.89
C ASP A 373 38.54 -15.91 -15.65
N ASP A 374 38.00 -14.78 -16.12
CA ASP A 374 38.74 -13.69 -16.79
C ASP A 374 39.23 -12.59 -15.82
N GLY A 375 39.13 -12.81 -14.50
CA GLY A 375 39.66 -11.91 -13.47
C GLY A 375 38.75 -10.72 -13.11
N ASN A 376 37.51 -10.70 -13.59
CA ASN A 376 36.56 -9.65 -13.25
C ASN A 376 35.87 -9.91 -11.92
N ILE A 377 35.73 -8.86 -11.11
CA ILE A 377 35.04 -8.86 -9.82
C ILE A 377 33.84 -7.92 -9.93
N PHE A 378 32.64 -8.46 -9.80
CA PHE A 378 31.44 -7.64 -9.60
C PHE A 378 31.21 -7.49 -8.09
N VAL A 379 30.92 -6.26 -7.66
CA VAL A 379 30.57 -5.93 -6.28
C VAL A 379 29.11 -5.52 -6.26
N LEU A 380 28.28 -6.26 -5.52
CA LEU A 380 26.93 -5.84 -5.20
C LEU A 380 26.98 -5.01 -3.92
N GLU A 381 26.57 -3.75 -4.02
CA GLU A 381 26.47 -2.84 -2.90
C GLU A 381 24.98 -2.49 -2.71
N PHE A 382 24.39 -2.97 -1.61
CA PHE A 382 23.02 -2.63 -1.24
C PHE A 382 23.01 -1.29 -0.51
N LYS A 383 22.42 -0.27 -1.13
CA LYS A 383 22.08 1.00 -0.45
C LYS A 383 20.58 1.05 -0.27
N GLY A 384 20.13 1.04 0.99
CA GLY A 384 18.75 1.41 1.32
C GLY A 384 18.50 2.85 0.87
N CYS A 385 17.39 3.07 0.17
CA CYS A 385 16.93 4.40 -0.25
C CYS A 385 16.12 5.07 0.86
#